data_AF-A0A6P3DML2-F1
#
_entry.id   AF-A0A6P3DML2-F1
#
_cell.length_a   1.000
_cell.length_b   1.000
_cell.length_c   1.000
_cell.angle_alpha   90.00
_cell.angle_beta   90.00
_cell.angle_gamma   90.00
#
_symmetry.space_group_name_H-M   'P 1'
#
loop_
_entity.id
_entity.type
_entity.pdbx_description
1 polymer ?
#
loop_
_entity_poly.entity_id
_entity_poly.type
_entity_poly.pdbx_seq_one_letter_code
_entity_poly.pdbx_strand_id
1 'polypeptide(L)'
;MFNGSDIYKIFESSDISRQIEHYRKHLGYFYNNKLCLDAITKNSFIEMLSLRNVITKLQAYSQQVTYCTKAITEKIHPIISKRSYEDENYFYQRPREVWLENLDTVERQKLGLVFLHPDIYGASPRIDIIHENIRWQRMYRFVCYAHTKVRSEVRGGGKKPWPQKGTGRSRHSSIRSPLWRGGGVVHGPRSPTTHFYMLPFYTRVAGLTSTLSVKLAQDDLYIVKDLEIPSNKPSYIEQLIEERHWGPSVLFVDTDDIMPENISEATDTIKHVNLMPVYGLNVYSMLKHNTLILTERAARLIEDKILHHLHRPDYHKLMAKFRLSQQ
;
A
#
# COMPACT_ATOMS: atom_id res chain seq x y z
N MET A 1 29.46 -5.26 -4.22
CA MET A 1 30.32 -6.38 -3.82
C MET A 1 30.44 -6.35 -2.31
N PHE A 2 29.60 -7.14 -1.64
CA PHE A 2 29.74 -7.52 -0.25
C PHE A 2 29.38 -9.01 -0.22
N ASN A 3 30.30 -9.83 0.31
CA ASN A 3 30.22 -11.28 0.25
C ASN A 3 29.17 -11.80 1.24
N GLY A 4 28.41 -12.82 0.83
CA GLY A 4 27.33 -13.45 1.60
C GLY A 4 27.78 -14.30 2.81
N SER A 5 28.89 -13.93 3.46
CA SER A 5 29.44 -14.61 4.64
C SER A 5 29.25 -13.85 5.95
N ASP A 6 28.78 -12.60 5.91
CA ASP A 6 28.74 -11.73 7.10
C ASP A 6 27.38 -11.71 7.82
N ILE A 7 26.39 -12.45 7.31
CA ILE A 7 25.01 -12.49 7.84
C ILE A 7 24.88 -13.45 9.04
N TYR A 8 25.85 -14.32 9.29
CA TYR A 8 25.80 -15.31 10.39
C TYR A 8 26.53 -14.90 11.67
N LYS A 9 27.09 -13.69 11.76
CA LYS A 9 27.93 -13.26 12.91
C LYS A 9 27.30 -12.22 13.85
N ILE A 10 26.04 -11.83 13.64
CA ILE A 10 25.38 -10.79 14.45
C ILE A 10 24.39 -11.36 15.49
N PHE A 11 24.18 -12.69 15.52
CA PHE A 11 23.26 -13.35 16.47
C PHE A 11 23.95 -14.15 17.60
N GLU A 12 25.23 -13.92 17.87
CA GLU A 12 25.93 -14.49 19.03
C GLU A 12 26.32 -13.38 20.02
N SER A 13 25.33 -12.79 20.70
CA SER A 13 25.56 -11.95 21.87
C SER A 13 25.16 -12.67 23.16
N SER A 14 26.13 -13.43 23.68
CA SER A 14 26.58 -13.50 25.08
C SER A 14 25.65 -13.80 26.28
N ASP A 15 24.32 -13.71 26.20
CA ASP A 15 23.47 -13.87 27.41
C ASP A 15 22.80 -15.25 27.56
N ILE A 16 22.46 -15.91 26.45
CA ILE A 16 21.77 -17.21 26.49
C ILE A 16 22.76 -18.34 26.88
N SER A 17 24.00 -18.28 26.39
CA SER A 17 25.04 -19.27 26.68
C SER A 17 25.43 -19.31 28.17
N ARG A 18 25.42 -18.15 28.84
CA ARG A 18 25.70 -18.02 30.28
C ARG A 18 24.55 -18.54 31.14
N GLN A 19 23.30 -18.32 30.72
CA GLN A 19 22.14 -18.93 31.39
C GLN A 19 22.15 -20.45 31.28
N ILE A 20 22.52 -21.01 30.12
CA ILE A 20 22.61 -22.46 29.92
C ILE A 20 23.74 -23.08 30.77
N GLU A 21 24.89 -22.42 30.92
CA GLU A 21 25.96 -22.87 31.83
C GLU A 21 25.59 -22.77 33.32
N HIS A 22 24.84 -21.74 33.72
CA HIS A 22 24.33 -21.60 35.09
C HIS A 22 23.36 -22.74 35.45
N TYR A 23 22.47 -23.12 34.52
CA TYR A 23 21.58 -24.27 34.70
C TYR A 23 22.32 -25.61 34.68
N ARG A 24 23.38 -25.77 33.87
CA ARG A 24 24.25 -26.96 33.89
C ARG A 24 25.01 -27.13 35.21
N LYS A 25 25.48 -26.02 35.82
CA LYS A 25 26.13 -26.06 37.16
C LYS A 25 25.16 -26.49 38.26
N HIS A 26 23.90 -26.08 38.22
CA HIS A 26 22.91 -26.49 39.22
C HIS A 26 22.46 -27.95 39.08
N LEU A 27 22.43 -28.51 37.87
CA LEU A 27 22.10 -29.92 37.65
C LEU A 27 23.26 -30.89 37.94
N GLY A 28 24.50 -30.39 37.99
CA GLY A 28 25.70 -31.19 38.30
C GLY A 28 25.87 -31.58 39.77
N TYR A 29 25.09 -31.01 40.69
CA TYR A 29 25.17 -31.32 42.13
C TYR A 29 24.31 -32.50 42.58
N PHE A 30 23.51 -33.10 41.69
CA PHE A 30 22.65 -34.25 42.02
C PHE A 30 23.22 -35.62 41.61
N TYR A 31 24.37 -35.66 40.96
CA TYR A 31 25.04 -36.89 40.54
C TYR A 31 26.45 -36.99 41.12
N ASN A 32 26.57 -36.97 42.44
CA ASN A 32 27.75 -37.48 43.15
C ASN A 32 27.45 -37.55 44.65
N ASN A 33 26.78 -38.62 45.07
CA ASN A 33 26.91 -39.15 46.42
C ASN A 33 26.54 -40.63 46.40
N LYS A 34 27.55 -41.43 46.07
CA LYS A 34 27.54 -42.89 46.17
C LYS A 34 28.05 -43.24 47.58
N LEU A 35 27.29 -42.91 48.63
CA LEU A 35 27.57 -43.31 50.00
C LEU A 35 26.25 -43.42 50.77
N CYS A 36 26.18 -44.44 51.62
CA CYS A 36 25.02 -44.92 52.40
C CYS A 36 24.05 -45.83 51.62
N LEU A 37 24.50 -47.06 51.34
CA LEU A 37 23.65 -48.19 50.95
C LEU A 37 23.36 -49.16 52.13
N ASP A 38 23.64 -48.75 53.37
CA ASP A 38 23.43 -49.58 54.57
C ASP A 38 22.63 -48.83 55.64
N ALA A 39 21.39 -48.46 55.33
CA ALA A 39 20.33 -48.20 56.31
C ALA A 39 19.01 -48.10 55.55
N ILE A 40 17.91 -48.49 56.19
CA ILE A 40 16.52 -48.48 55.69
C ILE A 40 16.06 -49.84 55.11
N THR A 41 15.97 -50.84 55.99
CA THR A 41 15.08 -52.00 55.80
C THR A 41 13.71 -51.81 56.48
N LYS A 42 13.31 -50.58 56.85
CA LYS A 42 11.98 -50.31 57.44
C LYS A 42 11.45 -48.91 57.08
N ASN A 43 11.10 -48.67 55.80
CA ASN A 43 10.17 -47.59 55.40
C ASN A 43 9.74 -47.64 53.91
N SER A 44 9.68 -48.84 53.32
CA SER A 44 9.72 -49.03 51.87
C SER A 44 8.39 -48.87 51.09
N PHE A 45 7.32 -48.34 51.69
CA PHE A 45 6.05 -48.16 50.97
C PHE A 45 5.66 -46.69 50.72
N ILE A 46 5.93 -45.79 51.68
CA ILE A 46 5.58 -44.37 51.57
C ILE A 46 6.56 -43.62 50.63
N GLU A 47 7.84 -43.97 50.67
CA GLU A 47 8.86 -43.40 49.77
C GLU A 47 8.70 -43.88 48.32
N MET A 48 8.25 -45.12 48.11
CA MET A 48 7.95 -45.65 46.77
C MET A 48 6.77 -44.92 46.10
N LEU A 49 5.75 -44.52 46.88
CA LEU A 49 4.61 -43.75 46.39
C LEU A 49 4.96 -42.29 46.08
N SER A 50 5.82 -41.66 46.89
CA SER A 50 6.28 -40.29 46.64
C SER A 50 7.15 -40.23 45.37
N LEU A 51 8.06 -41.20 45.19
CA LEU A 51 8.89 -41.32 44.00
C LEU A 51 8.05 -41.59 42.74
N ARG A 52 7.00 -42.43 42.82
CA ARG A 52 6.07 -42.65 41.70
C ARG A 52 5.35 -41.36 41.28
N ASN A 53 4.89 -40.56 42.24
CA ASN A 53 4.22 -39.29 41.97
C ASN A 53 5.17 -38.22 41.39
N VAL A 54 6.45 -38.25 41.77
CA VAL A 54 7.47 -37.38 41.17
C VAL A 54 7.77 -37.82 39.74
N ILE A 55 7.89 -39.12 39.48
CA ILE A 55 8.13 -39.68 38.13
C ILE A 55 6.96 -39.36 37.19
N THR A 56 5.72 -39.50 37.63
CA THR A 56 4.55 -39.18 36.79
C THR A 56 4.43 -37.68 36.50
N LYS A 57 4.77 -36.81 37.47
CA LYS A 57 4.87 -35.36 37.25
C LYS A 57 5.99 -35.00 36.27
N LEU A 58 7.16 -35.63 36.39
CA LEU A 58 8.28 -35.45 35.46
C LEU A 58 7.94 -35.97 34.06
N GLN A 59 7.20 -37.07 33.94
CA GLN A 59 6.71 -37.59 32.66
C GLN A 59 5.68 -36.63 32.03
N ALA A 60 4.74 -36.10 32.79
CA ALA A 60 3.79 -35.09 32.33
C ALA A 60 4.50 -33.78 31.89
N TYR A 61 5.50 -33.34 32.64
CA TYR A 61 6.32 -32.18 32.30
C TYR A 61 7.17 -32.44 31.05
N SER A 62 7.75 -33.63 30.90
CA SER A 62 8.48 -34.03 29.70
C SER A 62 7.57 -34.06 28.48
N GLN A 63 6.33 -34.53 28.62
CA GLN A 63 5.34 -34.51 27.55
C GLN A 63 4.98 -33.06 27.18
N GLN A 64 4.68 -32.19 28.14
CA GLN A 64 4.43 -30.76 27.90
C GLN A 64 5.61 -30.06 27.21
N VAL A 65 6.86 -30.32 27.63
CA VAL A 65 8.06 -29.79 26.98
C VAL A 65 8.22 -30.34 25.56
N THR A 66 7.81 -31.58 25.30
CA THR A 66 7.83 -32.18 23.95
C THR A 66 6.76 -31.58 23.03
N TYR A 67 5.59 -31.23 23.55
CA TYR A 67 4.55 -30.48 22.80
C TYR A 67 5.00 -29.03 22.52
N CYS A 68 5.61 -28.37 23.51
CA CYS A 68 6.16 -27.01 23.32
C CYS A 68 7.34 -26.98 22.33
N THR A 69 8.22 -27.98 22.34
CA THR A 69 9.38 -28.02 21.42
C THR A 69 8.99 -28.43 19.99
N LYS A 70 7.94 -29.24 19.80
CA LYS A 70 7.36 -29.50 18.46
C LYS A 70 6.72 -28.25 17.85
N ALA A 71 6.05 -27.42 18.64
CA ALA A 71 5.48 -26.16 18.16
C ALA A 71 6.54 -25.10 17.80
N ILE A 72 7.74 -25.18 18.39
CA ILE A 72 8.83 -24.20 18.22
C ILE A 72 9.72 -24.52 16.99
N THR A 73 9.51 -25.64 16.29
CA THR A 73 10.42 -26.08 15.20
C THR A 73 9.73 -26.49 13.91
N GLU A 74 8.62 -25.86 13.54
CA GLU A 74 8.33 -25.75 12.12
C GLU A 74 9.37 -24.82 11.51
N LYS A 75 10.30 -25.38 10.71
CA LYS A 75 11.26 -24.58 9.95
C LYS A 75 10.46 -23.68 9.01
N ILE A 76 10.28 -22.42 9.39
CA ILE A 76 9.64 -21.42 8.54
C ILE A 76 10.53 -21.26 7.31
N HIS A 77 10.08 -21.78 6.18
CA HIS A 77 10.76 -21.59 4.90
C HIS A 77 10.41 -20.18 4.41
N PRO A 78 11.41 -19.31 4.14
CA PRO A 78 11.13 -17.98 3.63
C PRO A 78 10.44 -18.08 2.27
N ILE A 79 9.39 -17.29 2.07
CA ILE A 79 8.65 -17.27 0.81
C ILE A 79 9.47 -16.49 -0.22
N ILE A 80 10.04 -17.19 -1.20
CA ILE A 80 10.79 -16.56 -2.28
C ILE A 80 9.91 -16.54 -3.53
N SER A 81 9.26 -15.41 -3.77
CA SER A 81 8.44 -15.20 -4.96
C SER A 81 9.30 -14.68 -6.09
N LYS A 82 9.85 -15.61 -6.89
CA LYS A 82 10.55 -15.30 -8.14
C LYS A 82 9.68 -15.68 -9.33
N ARG A 83 9.45 -14.72 -10.22
CA ARG A 83 8.85 -14.97 -11.53
C ARG A 83 9.95 -15.11 -12.58
N SER A 84 9.78 -16.03 -13.52
CA SER A 84 10.63 -16.15 -14.70
C SER A 84 10.02 -15.40 -15.88
N TYR A 85 10.82 -14.60 -16.58
CA TYR A 85 10.46 -13.95 -17.85
C TYR A 85 11.27 -14.52 -19.01
N GLU A 86 10.69 -14.55 -20.21
CA GLU A 86 11.36 -15.11 -21.40
C GLU A 86 12.59 -14.27 -21.81
N ASP A 87 12.55 -12.98 -21.51
CA ASP A 87 13.53 -11.97 -21.88
C ASP A 87 14.46 -11.55 -20.73
N GLU A 88 14.50 -12.31 -19.61
CA GLU A 88 15.34 -11.97 -18.44
C GLU A 88 16.80 -11.71 -18.78
N ASN A 89 17.35 -12.43 -19.76
CA ASN A 89 18.73 -12.30 -20.19
C ASN A 89 19.03 -10.94 -20.87
N TYR A 90 18.01 -10.24 -21.33
CA TYR A 90 18.10 -8.95 -22.02
C TYR A 90 17.82 -7.75 -21.10
N PHE A 91 17.51 -7.99 -19.83
CA PHE A 91 17.27 -6.90 -18.89
C PHE A 91 18.54 -6.09 -18.66
N TYR A 92 18.49 -4.80 -19.01
CA TYR A 92 19.56 -3.87 -18.69
C TYR A 92 19.67 -3.60 -17.18
N GLN A 93 18.57 -3.76 -16.45
CA GLN A 93 18.48 -3.55 -15.01
C GLN A 93 18.17 -4.85 -14.30
N ARG A 94 18.70 -5.02 -13.08
CA ARG A 94 18.32 -6.15 -12.24
C ARG A 94 16.89 -5.97 -11.70
N PRO A 95 16.13 -7.06 -11.54
CA PRO A 95 14.85 -7.04 -10.82
C PRO A 95 14.99 -6.38 -9.44
N ARG A 96 13.93 -5.70 -9.00
CA ARG A 96 13.89 -5.06 -7.69
C ARG A 96 13.48 -6.08 -6.63
N GLU A 97 14.24 -6.16 -5.55
CA GLU A 97 13.95 -7.07 -4.45
C GLU A 97 13.21 -6.30 -3.36
N VAL A 98 12.06 -6.84 -2.92
CA VAL A 98 11.23 -6.23 -1.88
C VAL A 98 10.87 -7.29 -0.84
N TRP A 99 10.79 -6.88 0.42
CA TRP A 99 10.36 -7.77 1.50
C TRP A 99 8.88 -8.13 1.37
N LEU A 100 8.56 -9.40 1.60
CA LEU A 100 7.19 -9.85 1.80
C LEU A 100 6.84 -9.75 3.29
N GLU A 101 5.82 -8.96 3.61
CA GLU A 101 5.40 -8.71 4.98
C GLU A 101 4.07 -9.41 5.32
N ASN A 102 3.83 -9.58 6.61
CA ASN A 102 2.57 -10.09 7.13
C ASN A 102 1.61 -8.95 7.54
N LEU A 103 0.31 -9.25 7.63
CA LEU A 103 -0.69 -8.37 8.25
C LEU A 103 -1.38 -9.00 9.48
N ASP A 104 -1.01 -10.23 9.83
CA ASP A 104 -1.60 -10.98 10.94
C ASP A 104 -1.20 -10.43 12.32
N THR A 105 0.04 -9.95 12.46
CA THR A 105 0.58 -9.40 13.72
C THR A 105 0.89 -7.91 13.58
N VAL A 106 0.80 -7.17 14.69
CA VAL A 106 1.19 -5.76 14.74
C VAL A 106 2.69 -5.62 14.45
N GLU A 107 3.50 -6.47 15.08
CA GLU A 107 4.93 -6.56 14.84
C GLU A 107 5.24 -6.90 13.38
N ARG A 108 6.23 -6.20 12.82
CA ARG A 108 6.67 -6.38 11.44
C ARG A 108 7.47 -7.67 11.29
N GLN A 109 6.88 -8.67 10.63
CA GLN A 109 7.58 -9.92 10.29
C GLN A 109 7.89 -9.98 8.80
N LYS A 110 9.15 -10.29 8.46
CA LYS A 110 9.61 -10.50 7.08
C LYS A 110 9.43 -11.97 6.72
N LEU A 111 8.35 -12.29 6.02
CA LEU A 111 8.01 -13.64 5.60
C LEU A 111 8.93 -14.15 4.48
N GLY A 112 9.47 -13.24 3.67
CA GLY A 112 10.30 -13.62 2.52
C GLY A 112 10.67 -12.45 1.60
N LEU A 113 10.99 -12.78 0.36
CA LEU A 113 11.46 -11.86 -0.67
C LEU A 113 10.65 -12.01 -1.96
N VAL A 114 10.27 -10.89 -2.56
CA VAL A 114 9.57 -10.80 -3.84
C VAL A 114 10.45 -10.08 -4.84
N PHE A 115 10.64 -10.69 -6.02
CA PHE A 115 11.33 -10.06 -7.15
C PHE A 115 10.33 -9.36 -8.06
N LEU A 116 10.47 -8.05 -8.20
CA LEU A 116 9.65 -7.19 -9.05
C LEU A 116 10.36 -6.81 -10.37
N HIS A 117 9.57 -6.61 -11.42
CA HIS A 117 10.08 -6.27 -12.76
C HIS A 117 10.72 -4.87 -12.79
N PRO A 118 11.94 -4.73 -13.34
CA PRO A 118 12.67 -3.47 -13.30
C PRO A 118 12.02 -2.36 -14.13
N ASP A 119 11.39 -2.66 -15.26
CA ASP A 119 10.79 -1.62 -16.11
C ASP A 119 9.55 -0.95 -15.50
N ILE A 120 8.97 -1.54 -14.46
CA ILE A 120 7.75 -1.03 -13.81
C ILE A 120 8.07 -0.37 -12.48
N TYR A 121 8.86 -1.06 -11.65
CA TYR A 121 9.21 -0.62 -10.30
C TYR A 121 10.61 0.00 -10.20
N GLY A 122 11.38 0.00 -11.29
CA GLY A 122 12.70 0.63 -11.41
C GLY A 122 12.81 1.57 -12.63
N ALA A 123 11.68 2.04 -13.15
CA ALA A 123 11.66 3.02 -14.23
C ALA A 123 12.26 4.35 -13.76
N SER A 124 12.81 5.12 -14.71
CA SER A 124 13.35 6.45 -14.40
C SER A 124 12.22 7.38 -13.93
N PRO A 125 12.32 8.00 -12.74
CA PRO A 125 11.25 8.78 -12.16
C PRO A 125 11.04 10.10 -12.93
N ARG A 126 9.91 10.21 -13.64
CA ARG A 126 9.54 11.38 -14.46
C ARG A 126 8.45 12.23 -13.83
N ILE A 127 8.84 13.26 -13.08
CA ILE A 127 7.94 14.17 -12.35
C ILE A 127 7.02 14.94 -13.32
N ASP A 128 7.51 15.29 -14.50
CA ASP A 128 6.75 15.94 -15.57
C ASP A 128 5.53 15.13 -16.00
N ILE A 129 5.71 13.83 -16.27
CA ILE A 129 4.63 12.91 -16.67
C ILE A 129 3.68 12.66 -15.50
N ILE A 130 4.19 12.55 -14.28
CA ILE A 130 3.38 12.40 -13.07
C ILE A 130 2.44 13.61 -12.92
N HIS A 131 2.97 14.83 -13.04
CA HIS A 131 2.19 16.06 -12.98
C HIS A 131 1.14 16.14 -14.10
N GLU A 132 1.49 15.78 -15.33
CA GLU A 132 0.55 15.76 -16.46
C GLU A 132 -0.62 14.79 -16.21
N ASN A 133 -0.33 13.60 -15.65
CA ASN A 133 -1.36 12.62 -15.28
C ASN A 133 -2.31 13.14 -14.21
N ILE A 134 -1.79 13.77 -13.15
CA ILE A 134 -2.61 14.36 -12.08
C ILE A 134 -3.52 15.45 -12.65
N ARG A 135 -2.95 16.35 -13.47
CA ARG A 135 -3.70 17.44 -14.10
C ARG A 135 -4.79 16.89 -15.00
N TRP A 136 -4.49 15.87 -15.80
CA TRP A 136 -5.47 15.17 -16.63
C TRP A 136 -6.58 14.57 -15.76
N GLN A 137 -6.25 13.79 -14.72
CA GLN A 137 -7.20 13.15 -13.81
C GLN A 137 -8.15 14.14 -13.12
N ARG A 138 -7.67 15.35 -12.78
CA ARG A 138 -8.50 16.43 -12.24
C ARG A 138 -9.41 17.05 -13.29
N MET A 139 -8.88 17.33 -14.48
CA MET A 139 -9.58 18.13 -15.50
C MET A 139 -10.58 17.33 -16.33
N TYR A 140 -10.33 16.05 -16.60
CA TYR A 140 -11.21 15.28 -17.50
C TYR A 140 -12.64 15.15 -16.96
N ARG A 141 -12.81 15.13 -15.64
CA ARG A 141 -14.12 15.07 -14.95
C ARG A 141 -14.67 16.45 -14.57
N PHE A 142 -13.90 17.51 -14.77
CA PHE A 142 -14.26 18.83 -14.28
C PHE A 142 -15.15 19.58 -15.28
N VAL A 143 -16.30 20.02 -14.79
CA VAL A 143 -17.28 20.84 -15.52
C VAL A 143 -17.52 22.11 -14.72
N CYS A 144 -17.30 23.26 -15.34
CA CYS A 144 -17.55 24.55 -14.72
C CYS A 144 -18.98 25.00 -15.03
N TYR A 145 -19.76 25.20 -13.96
CA TYR A 145 -21.15 25.69 -14.04
C TYR A 145 -21.30 27.19 -13.83
N ALA A 146 -20.19 27.91 -13.61
CA ALA A 146 -20.22 29.36 -13.41
C ALA A 146 -20.78 30.04 -14.66
N HIS A 147 -21.83 30.84 -14.48
CA HIS A 147 -22.53 31.50 -15.57
C HIS A 147 -22.80 32.96 -15.21
N THR A 148 -22.33 33.87 -16.05
CA THR A 148 -22.72 35.28 -15.98
C THR A 148 -23.70 35.62 -17.08
N LYS A 149 -24.71 36.42 -16.73
CA LYS A 149 -25.68 36.93 -17.68
C LYS A 149 -25.03 38.00 -18.56
N VAL A 150 -25.04 37.78 -19.88
CA VAL A 150 -24.67 38.81 -20.83
C VAL A 150 -25.79 39.87 -20.92
N ARG A 151 -25.50 41.03 -21.51
CA ARG A 151 -26.47 42.14 -21.60
C ARG A 151 -27.83 41.76 -22.23
N SER A 152 -27.88 40.73 -23.08
CA SER A 152 -29.10 40.20 -23.70
C SER A 152 -29.91 39.26 -22.78
N GLU A 153 -29.27 38.65 -21.79
CA GLU A 153 -29.89 37.73 -20.84
C GLU A 153 -30.39 38.45 -19.57
N VAL A 154 -29.91 39.66 -19.32
CA VAL A 154 -30.40 40.49 -18.20
C VAL A 154 -31.79 41.04 -18.54
N ARG A 155 -32.77 40.79 -17.67
CA ARG A 155 -34.19 41.16 -17.85
C ARG A 155 -34.37 42.65 -18.18
N GLY A 156 -35.07 42.97 -19.27
CA GLY A 156 -35.46 44.33 -19.67
C GLY A 156 -34.47 45.01 -20.63
N GLY A 157 -34.47 46.35 -20.70
CA GLY A 157 -33.47 47.10 -21.48
C GLY A 157 -33.70 47.23 -22.99
N GLY A 158 -34.92 46.97 -23.46
CA GLY A 158 -35.30 47.12 -24.87
C GLY A 158 -35.56 48.57 -25.33
N LYS A 159 -35.90 49.49 -24.41
CA LYS A 159 -36.12 50.90 -24.72
C LYS A 159 -34.84 51.72 -24.53
N LYS A 160 -34.55 52.62 -25.48
CA LYS A 160 -33.46 53.59 -25.36
C LYS A 160 -33.73 54.54 -24.18
N PRO A 161 -32.76 54.78 -23.27
CA PRO A 161 -32.98 55.60 -22.08
C PRO A 161 -33.37 57.06 -22.38
N TRP A 162 -32.73 57.68 -23.38
CA TRP A 162 -32.99 59.06 -23.84
C TRP A 162 -32.56 59.24 -25.31
N PRO A 163 -33.05 60.30 -26.01
CA PRO A 163 -32.63 60.60 -27.38
C PRO A 163 -31.12 60.88 -27.49
N GLN A 164 -30.55 60.65 -28.67
CA GLN A 164 -29.10 60.70 -28.91
C GLN A 164 -28.47 62.09 -28.69
N LYS A 165 -29.26 63.16 -28.81
CA LYS A 165 -28.87 64.57 -28.70
C LYS A 165 -29.95 65.33 -27.91
N GLY A 166 -29.59 66.49 -27.35
CA GLY A 166 -30.52 67.41 -26.67
C GLY A 166 -30.52 67.33 -25.13
N THR A 167 -30.01 66.25 -24.52
CA THR A 167 -30.07 66.06 -23.06
C THR A 167 -28.81 66.47 -22.29
N GLY A 168 -27.70 66.76 -22.97
CA GLY A 168 -26.41 67.08 -22.33
C GLY A 168 -25.74 65.89 -21.59
N ARG A 169 -26.32 64.69 -21.64
CA ARG A 169 -25.80 63.47 -20.98
C ARG A 169 -24.99 62.59 -21.95
N SER A 170 -24.22 61.65 -21.40
CA SER A 170 -23.56 60.60 -22.19
C SER A 170 -24.56 59.81 -23.05
N ARG A 171 -24.10 59.30 -24.20
CA ARG A 171 -24.94 58.54 -25.13
C ARG A 171 -25.05 57.09 -24.67
N HIS A 172 -26.28 56.64 -24.40
CA HIS A 172 -26.55 55.24 -24.05
C HIS A 172 -27.66 54.66 -24.92
N SER A 173 -27.47 53.40 -25.33
CA SER A 173 -28.45 52.66 -26.12
C SER A 173 -29.37 51.80 -25.27
N SER A 174 -28.88 51.27 -24.14
CA SER A 174 -29.63 50.39 -23.25
C SER A 174 -29.13 50.54 -21.82
N ILE A 175 -30.04 50.43 -20.85
CA ILE A 175 -29.72 50.40 -19.41
C ILE A 175 -29.02 49.09 -18.97
N ARG A 176 -28.98 48.07 -19.83
CA ARG A 176 -28.32 46.77 -19.52
C ARG A 176 -26.90 46.68 -20.03
N SER A 177 -26.37 47.79 -20.55
CA SER A 177 -24.97 47.89 -20.91
C SER A 177 -24.08 47.61 -19.67
N PRO A 178 -22.94 46.94 -19.82
CA PRO A 178 -21.98 46.69 -18.74
C PRO A 178 -21.51 47.95 -18.00
N LEU A 179 -21.59 49.11 -18.66
CA LEU A 179 -21.27 50.41 -18.05
C LEU A 179 -22.28 50.83 -16.96
N TRP A 180 -23.48 50.25 -16.97
CA TRP A 180 -24.54 50.56 -16.03
C TRP A 180 -24.52 49.62 -14.84
N ARG A 181 -24.87 50.14 -13.66
CA ARG A 181 -25.10 49.30 -12.46
C ARG A 181 -26.24 48.32 -12.73
N GLY A 182 -26.00 47.03 -12.50
CA GLY A 182 -26.97 45.97 -12.82
C GLY A 182 -27.09 45.65 -14.32
N GLY A 183 -26.15 46.13 -15.13
CA GLY A 183 -25.95 45.70 -16.51
C GLY A 183 -25.36 44.30 -16.62
N GLY A 184 -25.30 43.76 -17.84
CA GLY A 184 -24.69 42.46 -18.10
C GLY A 184 -23.16 42.50 -18.04
N VAL A 185 -22.54 41.35 -17.78
CA VAL A 185 -21.08 41.19 -17.78
C VAL A 185 -20.59 40.99 -19.22
N VAL A 186 -19.48 41.67 -19.61
CA VAL A 186 -18.89 41.52 -20.97
C VAL A 186 -18.13 40.21 -21.11
N HIS A 187 -17.10 40.03 -20.28
CA HIS A 187 -16.23 38.88 -20.29
C HIS A 187 -16.35 38.16 -18.95
N GLY A 188 -17.40 37.35 -18.85
CA GLY A 188 -17.60 36.49 -17.70
C GLY A 188 -17.70 35.03 -18.12
N PRO A 189 -17.66 34.10 -17.15
CA PRO A 189 -17.78 32.68 -17.44
C PRO A 189 -19.11 32.36 -18.12
N ARG A 190 -19.02 31.50 -19.15
CA ARG A 190 -20.17 30.94 -19.86
C ARG A 190 -20.26 29.46 -19.52
N SER A 191 -21.42 29.03 -19.09
CA SER A 191 -21.69 27.65 -18.67
C SER A 191 -22.60 26.94 -19.68
N PRO A 192 -22.48 25.60 -19.83
CA PRO A 192 -21.46 24.75 -19.20
C PRO A 192 -20.15 24.74 -20.00
N THR A 193 -19.01 24.89 -19.33
CA THR A 193 -17.68 24.69 -19.95
C THR A 193 -17.04 23.40 -19.44
N THR A 194 -16.76 22.51 -20.39
CA THR A 194 -16.08 21.24 -20.12
C THR A 194 -14.58 21.39 -20.34
N HIS A 195 -13.78 20.88 -19.41
CA HIS A 195 -12.31 20.85 -19.53
C HIS A 195 -11.78 19.46 -19.96
N PHE A 196 -12.62 18.68 -20.62
CA PHE A 196 -12.32 17.32 -21.02
C PHE A 196 -11.25 17.26 -22.11
N TYR A 197 -10.22 16.45 -21.87
CA TYR A 197 -9.28 15.97 -22.88
C TYR A 197 -8.78 14.58 -22.48
N MET A 198 -8.39 13.78 -23.47
CA MET A 198 -7.83 12.45 -23.23
C MET A 198 -6.32 12.50 -23.38
N LEU A 199 -5.60 12.11 -22.31
CA LEU A 199 -4.15 11.98 -22.34
C LEU A 199 -3.75 10.73 -23.14
N PRO A 200 -2.68 10.77 -23.97
CA PRO A 200 -2.20 9.60 -24.70
C PRO A 200 -1.98 8.41 -23.76
N PHE A 201 -2.35 7.21 -24.23
CA PHE A 201 -2.35 6.02 -23.39
C PHE A 201 -0.98 5.70 -22.78
N TYR A 202 0.12 5.79 -23.53
CA TYR A 202 1.45 5.49 -23.00
C TYR A 202 1.97 6.57 -22.05
N THR A 203 1.54 7.83 -22.19
CA THR A 203 1.80 8.86 -21.17
C THR A 203 1.11 8.53 -19.85
N ARG A 204 -0.08 7.90 -19.90
CA ARG A 204 -0.78 7.41 -18.70
C ARG A 204 -0.05 6.24 -18.04
N VAL A 205 0.37 5.26 -18.85
CA VAL A 205 1.15 4.11 -18.37
C VAL A 205 2.50 4.54 -17.79
N ALA A 206 3.20 5.47 -18.45
CA ALA A 206 4.44 6.05 -17.97
C ALA A 206 4.26 6.78 -16.62
N GLY A 207 3.12 7.44 -16.41
CA GLY A 207 2.80 8.06 -15.12
C GLY A 207 2.60 7.05 -14.00
N LEU A 208 1.94 5.92 -14.29
CA LEU A 208 1.76 4.84 -13.31
C LEU A 208 3.11 4.20 -12.92
N THR A 209 3.90 3.77 -13.91
CA THR A 209 5.22 3.14 -13.69
C THR A 209 6.19 4.08 -12.98
N SER A 210 6.24 5.36 -13.39
CA SER A 210 7.07 6.36 -12.72
C SER A 210 6.66 6.54 -11.25
N THR A 211 5.36 6.55 -10.97
CA THR A 211 4.86 6.73 -9.59
C THR A 211 5.16 5.51 -8.72
N LEU A 212 4.97 4.30 -9.24
CA LEU A 212 5.33 3.06 -8.54
C LEU A 212 6.84 2.98 -8.24
N SER A 213 7.66 3.36 -9.22
CA SER A 213 9.11 3.43 -9.06
C SER A 213 9.54 4.47 -8.02
N VAL A 214 8.90 5.64 -8.00
CA VAL A 214 9.14 6.67 -6.97
C VAL A 214 8.76 6.17 -5.58
N LYS A 215 7.58 5.55 -5.42
CA LYS A 215 7.14 4.99 -4.14
C LYS A 215 8.09 3.92 -3.61
N LEU A 216 8.58 3.05 -4.49
CA LEU A 216 9.57 2.06 -4.09
C LEU A 216 10.91 2.69 -3.74
N ALA A 217 11.38 3.67 -4.52
CA ALA A 217 12.65 4.36 -4.27
C ALA A 217 12.65 5.22 -2.99
N GLN A 218 11.46 5.60 -2.51
CA GLN A 218 11.25 6.36 -1.27
C GLN A 218 11.00 5.48 -0.04
N ASP A 219 11.04 4.15 -0.17
CA ASP A 219 10.66 3.19 0.87
C ASP A 219 9.20 3.34 1.36
N ASP A 220 8.33 3.86 0.50
CA ASP A 220 6.89 4.07 0.75
C ASP A 220 6.01 2.93 0.18
N LEU A 221 6.61 1.98 -0.55
CA LEU A 221 5.93 0.83 -1.14
C LEU A 221 6.22 -0.44 -0.33
N TYR A 222 5.18 -1.09 0.17
CA TYR A 222 5.27 -2.34 0.91
C TYR A 222 4.49 -3.44 0.19
N ILE A 223 5.03 -4.66 0.21
CA ILE A 223 4.33 -5.84 -0.31
C ILE A 223 3.93 -6.70 0.87
N VAL A 224 2.64 -6.99 0.95
CA VAL A 224 2.07 -7.90 1.95
C VAL A 224 1.64 -9.18 1.28
N LYS A 225 1.64 -10.28 2.05
CA LYS A 225 1.19 -11.58 1.54
C LYS A 225 -0.30 -11.53 1.17
N ASP A 226 -1.15 -11.27 2.15
CA ASP A 226 -2.61 -11.22 2.04
C ASP A 226 -3.15 -10.05 2.88
N LEU A 227 -4.39 -9.61 2.64
CA LEU A 227 -5.07 -8.55 3.42
C LEU A 227 -5.90 -9.09 4.60
N GLU A 228 -5.67 -10.32 5.02
CA GLU A 228 -6.34 -10.91 6.17
C GLU A 228 -5.77 -10.31 7.46
N ILE A 229 -6.67 -9.88 8.36
CA ILE A 229 -6.31 -9.34 9.67
C ILE A 229 -7.09 -10.09 10.76
N PRO A 230 -6.52 -10.27 11.96
CA PRO A 230 -7.14 -11.07 13.02
C PRO A 230 -8.33 -10.39 13.71
N SER A 231 -8.44 -9.06 13.57
CA SER A 231 -9.41 -8.23 14.29
C SER A 231 -10.07 -7.25 13.33
N ASN A 232 -11.38 -7.07 13.46
CA ASN A 232 -12.15 -6.09 12.68
C ASN A 232 -12.15 -4.67 13.28
N LYS A 233 -11.41 -4.45 14.37
CA LYS A 233 -11.40 -3.15 15.07
C LYS A 233 -10.46 -2.16 14.36
N PRO A 234 -10.88 -0.89 14.14
CA PRO A 234 -10.03 0.12 13.53
C PRO A 234 -8.75 0.40 14.33
N SER A 235 -8.83 0.27 15.66
CA SER A 235 -7.67 0.44 16.55
C SER A 235 -6.51 -0.50 16.23
N TYR A 236 -6.78 -1.69 15.68
CA TYR A 236 -5.74 -2.62 15.27
C TYR A 236 -4.92 -2.06 14.09
N ILE A 237 -5.60 -1.49 13.09
CA ILE A 237 -4.94 -0.90 11.92
C ILE A 237 -4.16 0.36 12.32
N GLU A 238 -4.72 1.20 13.19
CA GLU A 238 -4.01 2.39 13.68
C GLU A 238 -2.71 2.02 14.42
N GLN A 239 -2.77 1.04 15.32
CA GLN A 239 -1.59 0.52 16.01
C GLN A 239 -0.57 -0.09 15.05
N LEU A 240 -1.04 -0.83 14.04
CA LEU A 240 -0.18 -1.45 13.03
C LEU A 240 0.53 -0.38 12.18
N ILE A 241 -0.15 0.70 11.80
CA ILE A 241 0.43 1.83 11.06
C ILE A 241 1.47 2.56 11.92
N GLU A 242 1.17 2.78 13.20
CA GLU A 242 2.05 3.47 14.15
C GLU A 242 3.34 2.68 14.39
N GLU A 243 3.22 1.40 14.72
CA GLU A 243 4.36 0.51 15.03
C GLU A 243 5.28 0.32 13.82
N ARG A 244 4.72 0.23 12.61
CA ARG A 244 5.48 0.02 11.37
C ARG A 244 5.96 1.32 10.72
N HIS A 245 5.56 2.46 11.28
CA HIS A 245 5.89 3.80 10.79
C HIS A 245 5.50 4.04 9.33
N TRP A 246 4.32 3.57 8.91
CA TRP A 246 3.80 3.77 7.55
C TRP A 246 3.28 5.18 7.25
N GLY A 247 3.46 6.11 8.19
CA GLY A 247 3.06 7.50 8.04
C GLY A 247 1.56 7.72 8.20
N PRO A 248 1.07 8.93 7.89
CA PRO A 248 -0.28 9.38 8.26
C PRO A 248 -1.40 8.87 7.35
N SER A 249 -1.08 8.28 6.19
CA SER A 249 -2.10 7.84 5.24
C SER A 249 -1.61 6.66 4.40
N VAL A 250 -2.50 5.68 4.22
CA VAL A 250 -2.15 4.37 3.67
C VAL A 250 -3.18 3.97 2.61
N LEU A 251 -2.71 3.43 1.50
CA LEU A 251 -3.55 2.85 0.45
C LEU A 251 -3.25 1.35 0.33
N PHE A 252 -4.23 0.51 0.66
CA PHE A 252 -4.16 -0.92 0.42
C PHE A 252 -4.74 -1.25 -0.95
N VAL A 253 -4.05 -2.11 -1.70
CA VAL A 253 -4.47 -2.56 -3.02
C VAL A 253 -4.42 -4.06 -3.13
N ASP A 254 -5.54 -4.64 -3.58
CA ASP A 254 -5.65 -6.08 -3.81
C ASP A 254 -6.34 -6.39 -5.15
N THR A 255 -6.21 -7.64 -5.60
CA THR A 255 -6.78 -8.12 -6.86
C THR A 255 -8.28 -8.34 -6.81
N ASP A 256 -8.82 -8.74 -5.65
CA ASP A 256 -10.20 -9.16 -5.53
C ASP A 256 -11.15 -7.96 -5.35
N ASP A 257 -12.33 -8.00 -5.95
CA ASP A 257 -13.33 -6.92 -5.82
C ASP A 257 -13.94 -6.90 -4.41
N ILE A 258 -14.07 -8.10 -3.83
CA ILE A 258 -14.61 -8.32 -2.49
C ILE A 258 -13.40 -8.53 -1.57
N MET A 259 -13.09 -7.51 -0.78
CA MET A 259 -12.04 -7.53 0.22
C MET A 259 -12.47 -8.36 1.44
N PRO A 260 -11.53 -8.88 2.24
CA PRO A 260 -11.88 -9.62 3.46
C PRO A 260 -12.69 -8.75 4.43
N GLU A 261 -13.62 -9.37 5.16
CA GLU A 261 -14.59 -8.68 6.02
C GLU A 261 -13.89 -7.82 7.08
N ASN A 262 -12.93 -8.40 7.81
CA ASN A 262 -12.26 -7.73 8.92
C ASN A 262 -11.57 -6.43 8.50
N ILE A 263 -10.82 -6.43 7.38
CA ILE A 263 -10.12 -5.23 6.92
C ILE A 263 -11.09 -4.19 6.37
N SER A 264 -12.17 -4.64 5.72
CA SER A 264 -13.20 -3.77 5.18
C SER A 264 -13.90 -3.00 6.30
N GLU A 265 -14.32 -3.68 7.37
CA GLU A 265 -14.93 -3.04 8.54
C GLU A 265 -13.95 -2.12 9.29
N ALA A 266 -12.71 -2.57 9.47
CA ALA A 266 -11.70 -1.81 10.20
C ALA A 266 -11.31 -0.52 9.47
N THR A 267 -11.25 -0.55 8.13
CA THR A 267 -10.85 0.63 7.32
C THR A 267 -11.99 1.61 7.05
N ASP A 268 -13.26 1.16 7.03
CA ASP A 268 -14.41 2.04 6.74
C ASP A 268 -14.53 3.21 7.74
N THR A 269 -14.16 2.97 9.00
CA THR A 269 -14.15 4.01 10.04
C THR A 269 -13.00 5.02 9.85
N ILE A 270 -11.89 4.61 9.24
CA ILE A 270 -10.63 5.36 9.20
C ILE A 270 -10.49 6.12 7.87
N LYS A 271 -10.71 7.44 7.88
CA LYS A 271 -10.73 8.27 6.65
C LYS A 271 -9.41 8.37 5.87
N HIS A 272 -8.28 8.14 6.53
CA HIS A 272 -6.94 8.29 5.93
C HIS A 272 -6.34 6.96 5.46
N VAL A 273 -7.08 5.86 5.64
CA VAL A 273 -6.76 4.53 5.14
C VAL A 273 -7.82 4.15 4.11
N ASN A 274 -7.41 3.75 2.92
CA ASN A 274 -8.35 3.37 1.88
C ASN A 274 -8.00 2.00 1.31
N LEU A 275 -9.03 1.22 0.99
CA LEU A 275 -8.93 -0.01 0.21
C LEU A 275 -9.28 0.29 -1.25
N MET A 276 -8.58 -0.34 -2.19
CA MET A 276 -8.86 -0.17 -3.61
C MET A 276 -8.49 -1.43 -4.39
N PRO A 277 -9.29 -1.88 -5.36
CA PRO A 277 -8.89 -2.98 -6.22
C PRO A 277 -7.87 -2.52 -7.27
N VAL A 278 -7.08 -3.45 -7.83
CA VAL A 278 -6.01 -3.12 -8.80
C VAL A 278 -6.49 -2.32 -10.00
N TYR A 279 -7.67 -2.62 -10.55
CA TYR A 279 -8.20 -1.90 -11.72
C TYR A 279 -8.55 -0.42 -11.42
N GLY A 280 -8.73 -0.06 -10.15
CA GLY A 280 -8.95 1.32 -9.69
C GLY A 280 -7.66 2.12 -9.48
N LEU A 281 -6.49 1.47 -9.58
CA LEU A 281 -5.20 2.08 -9.31
C LEU A 281 -4.92 3.28 -10.21
N ASN A 282 -4.58 4.40 -9.59
CA ASN A 282 -4.40 5.67 -10.29
C ASN A 282 -3.30 6.52 -9.62
N VAL A 283 -2.64 7.35 -10.44
CA VAL A 283 -1.54 8.24 -9.99
C VAL A 283 -1.97 9.19 -8.87
N TYR A 284 -3.16 9.79 -8.96
CA TYR A 284 -3.67 10.71 -7.94
C TYR A 284 -3.81 10.06 -6.55
N SER A 285 -4.41 8.88 -6.47
CA SER A 285 -4.57 8.13 -5.23
C SER A 285 -3.23 7.70 -4.65
N MET A 286 -2.30 7.22 -5.50
CA MET A 286 -0.96 6.84 -5.03
C MET A 286 -0.19 8.01 -4.41
N LEU A 287 -0.34 9.22 -4.96
CA LEU A 287 0.33 10.41 -4.41
C LEU A 287 -0.43 11.06 -3.25
N LYS A 288 -1.75 10.88 -3.17
CA LYS A 288 -2.56 11.36 -2.05
C LYS A 288 -2.17 10.65 -0.75
N HIS A 289 -1.80 9.37 -0.84
CA HIS A 289 -1.40 8.56 0.32
C HIS A 289 0.13 8.54 0.45
N ASN A 290 0.62 8.50 1.69
CA ASN A 290 2.04 8.42 1.98
C ASN A 290 2.57 7.04 1.65
N THR A 291 1.91 5.99 2.12
CA THR A 291 2.33 4.61 1.85
C THR A 291 1.36 3.88 0.94
N LEU A 292 1.93 3.04 0.07
CA LEU A 292 1.22 2.17 -0.84
C LEU A 292 1.52 0.72 -0.47
N ILE A 293 0.48 -0.03 -0.14
CA ILE A 293 0.57 -1.43 0.25
C ILE A 293 -0.10 -2.26 -0.82
N LEU A 294 0.66 -3.16 -1.44
CA LEU A 294 0.16 -4.07 -2.47
C LEU A 294 0.18 -5.49 -1.92
N THR A 295 -0.86 -6.28 -2.18
CA THR A 295 -0.71 -7.74 -2.04
C THR A 295 0.28 -8.27 -3.06
N GLU A 296 0.94 -9.39 -2.76
CA GLU A 296 1.83 -10.05 -3.72
C GLU A 296 1.10 -10.31 -5.05
N ARG A 297 -0.14 -10.81 -4.96
CA ARG A 297 -1.03 -11.02 -6.12
C ARG A 297 -1.28 -9.73 -6.90
N ALA A 298 -1.55 -8.61 -6.22
CA ALA A 298 -1.79 -7.32 -6.85
C ALA A 298 -0.56 -6.82 -7.60
N ALA A 299 0.62 -6.90 -6.97
CA ALA A 299 1.88 -6.52 -7.59
C ALA A 299 2.11 -7.31 -8.89
N ARG A 300 1.89 -8.64 -8.88
CA ARG A 300 2.01 -9.48 -10.08
C ARG A 300 1.01 -9.12 -11.18
N LEU A 301 -0.23 -8.85 -10.81
CA LEU A 301 -1.26 -8.48 -11.80
C LEU A 301 -0.95 -7.14 -12.46
N ILE A 302 -0.43 -6.17 -11.68
CA ILE A 302 0.04 -4.89 -12.22
C ILE A 302 1.19 -5.11 -13.21
N GLU A 303 2.16 -5.97 -12.86
CA GLU A 303 3.27 -6.33 -13.75
C GLU A 303 2.76 -6.85 -15.10
N ASP A 304 1.88 -7.85 -15.06
CA ASP A 304 1.32 -8.48 -16.25
C ASP A 304 0.61 -7.50 -17.16
N LYS A 305 -0.25 -6.66 -16.59
CA LYS A 305 -1.04 -5.70 -17.37
C LYS A 305 -0.15 -4.66 -18.04
N ILE A 306 0.82 -4.12 -17.30
CA ILE A 306 1.69 -3.08 -17.85
C ILE A 306 2.63 -3.65 -18.89
N LEU A 307 3.28 -4.80 -18.63
CA LEU A 307 4.15 -5.47 -19.60
C LEU A 307 3.39 -5.83 -20.89
N HIS A 308 2.19 -6.39 -20.76
CA HIS A 308 1.34 -6.68 -21.92
C HIS A 308 1.08 -5.44 -22.78
N HIS A 309 0.86 -4.28 -22.16
CA HIS A 309 0.62 -3.04 -22.87
C HIS A 309 1.87 -2.43 -23.50
N LEU A 310 3.04 -2.59 -22.87
CA LEU A 310 4.32 -2.11 -23.39
C LEU A 310 4.76 -2.89 -24.64
N HIS A 311 4.56 -4.22 -24.64
CA HIS A 311 5.04 -5.11 -25.71
C HIS A 311 3.96 -5.52 -26.73
N ARG A 312 2.83 -4.81 -26.74
CA ARG A 312 1.71 -5.13 -27.63
C ARG A 312 2.01 -4.72 -29.09
N PRO A 313 1.73 -5.58 -30.09
CA PRO A 313 1.98 -5.23 -31.49
C PRO A 313 1.04 -4.14 -32.04
N ASP A 314 -0.16 -3.96 -31.47
CA ASP A 314 -1.17 -3.02 -31.98
C ASP A 314 -1.11 -1.63 -31.32
N TYR A 315 0.03 -1.24 -30.75
CA TYR A 315 0.22 0.00 -29.99
C TYR A 315 -0.15 1.27 -30.78
N HIS A 316 0.07 1.29 -32.10
CA HIS A 316 -0.29 2.42 -32.96
C HIS A 316 -1.79 2.74 -32.93
N LYS A 317 -2.64 1.72 -32.83
CA LYS A 317 -4.10 1.89 -32.75
C LYS A 317 -4.51 2.52 -31.42
N LEU A 318 -3.84 2.17 -30.33
CA LEU A 318 -4.05 2.77 -29.00
C LEU A 318 -3.55 4.22 -28.92
N MET A 319 -2.51 4.56 -29.68
CA MET A 319 -1.98 5.92 -29.80
C MET A 319 -2.78 6.82 -30.72
N ALA A 320 -3.75 6.28 -31.46
CA ALA A 320 -4.62 7.09 -32.29
C ALA A 320 -5.31 8.17 -31.44
N LYS A 321 -5.37 9.39 -31.97
CA LYS A 321 -6.00 10.52 -31.29
C LYS A 321 -7.43 10.15 -30.92
N PHE A 322 -7.77 10.31 -29.65
CA PHE A 322 -9.13 10.10 -29.18
C PHE A 322 -10.09 11.03 -29.92
N ARG A 323 -11.07 10.47 -30.63
CA ARG A 323 -12.14 11.19 -31.30
C ARG A 323 -13.44 10.85 -30.57
N LEU A 324 -14.10 11.86 -30.00
CA LEU A 324 -15.51 11.73 -29.63
C LEU A 324 -16.28 11.51 -30.94
N SER A 325 -17.00 10.41 -31.06
CA SER A 325 -17.99 10.27 -32.14
C SER A 325 -19.07 11.33 -31.89
N GLN A 326 -18.97 12.46 -32.57
CA GLN A 326 -20.07 13.41 -32.67
C GLN A 326 -21.08 12.76 -33.62
N GLN A 327 -22.05 12.06 -33.06
CA GLN A 327 -23.26 11.65 -33.78
C GLN A 327 -24.21 12.83 -33.88
#